data_AF-A0AAD5QX98-F1
#
_entry.id   AF-A0AAD5QX98-F1
#
_cell.length_a   1.000
_cell.length_b   1.000
_cell.length_c   1.000
_cell.angle_alpha   90.00
_cell.angle_beta   90.00
_cell.angle_gamma   90.00
#
_symmetry.space_group_name_H-M   'P 1'
#
loop_
_entity.id
_entity.type
_entity.pdbx_description
1 polymer ?
#
loop_
_entity_poly.entity_id
_entity_poly.type
_entity_poly.pdbx_seq_one_letter_code
_entity_poly.pdbx_strand_id
1 'polypeptide(L)'
;MIIGRCVDSGEYLGAPLTKFIDTFVGVAGPNHGISLQVGGVSIPGCVLSVIPVCNQVTGLYSGLCPNESEFLQDINKQYGYEGRYIFSIHSKKDQIVGHIVCDKVTSMIAGQNK
;
A
#
# COMPACT_ATOMS: atom_id res chain seq x y z
N MET A 1 -6.68 5.98 3.62
CA MET A 1 -7.42 7.14 3.05
C MET A 1 -8.91 6.82 3.17
N ILE A 2 -9.72 7.69 3.78
CA ILE A 2 -11.13 7.41 4.16
C ILE A 2 -12.07 7.78 3.01
N ILE A 3 -11.80 7.30 1.80
CA ILE A 3 -12.55 7.71 0.62
C ILE A 3 -12.81 6.49 -0.26
N GLY A 4 -14.01 6.39 -0.84
CA GLY A 4 -14.44 5.19 -1.58
C GLY A 4 -15.44 4.36 -0.78
N ARG A 5 -15.29 3.04 -0.80
CA ARG A 5 -16.10 2.11 -0.03
C ARG A 5 -15.23 1.38 0.98
N CYS A 6 -15.72 1.13 2.19
CA CYS A 6 -15.07 0.20 3.11
C CYS A 6 -14.96 -1.17 2.45
N VAL A 7 -13.78 -1.77 2.46
CA VAL A 7 -13.54 -3.06 1.82
C VAL A 7 -14.27 -4.21 2.52
N ASP A 8 -14.43 -4.12 3.85
CA ASP A 8 -15.05 -5.14 4.69
C ASP A 8 -16.57 -4.95 4.86
N SER A 9 -17.04 -3.72 5.07
CA SER A 9 -18.47 -3.42 5.27
C SER A 9 -19.22 -2.97 4.02
N GLY A 10 -18.50 -2.53 2.97
CA GLY A 10 -19.08 -1.96 1.76
C GLY A 10 -19.70 -0.56 1.93
N GLU A 11 -19.63 0.00 3.14
CA GLU A 11 -20.15 1.32 3.47
C GLU A 11 -19.51 2.40 2.60
N TYR A 12 -20.32 3.37 2.17
CA TYR A 12 -19.84 4.46 1.34
C TYR A 12 -19.19 5.55 2.21
N LEU A 13 -17.89 5.73 2.06
CA LEU A 13 -17.09 6.70 2.82
C LEU A 13 -17.06 8.10 2.19
N GLY A 14 -17.53 8.23 0.94
CA GLY A 14 -17.56 9.50 0.22
C GLY A 14 -16.83 9.45 -1.11
N ALA A 15 -16.93 10.55 -1.86
CA ALA A 15 -16.27 10.73 -3.15
C ALA A 15 -14.80 11.18 -2.98
N PRO A 16 -13.91 10.87 -3.96
CA PRO A 16 -12.51 11.33 -3.97
C PRO A 16 -12.35 12.82 -3.66
N LEU A 17 -11.40 13.15 -2.78
CA LEU A 17 -11.03 14.52 -2.43
C LEU A 17 -10.03 15.12 -3.43
N THR A 18 -9.70 14.43 -4.51
CA THR A 18 -8.72 14.82 -5.53
C THR A 18 -8.83 16.27 -5.98
N LYS A 19 -10.06 16.79 -6.11
CA LYS A 19 -10.30 18.20 -6.52
C LYS A 19 -9.82 19.25 -5.51
N PHE A 20 -9.60 18.85 -4.26
CA PHE A 20 -9.13 19.71 -3.18
C PHE A 20 -7.67 19.46 -2.81
N ILE A 21 -7.10 18.33 -3.25
CA ILE A 21 -5.71 17.97 -2.96
C ILE A 21 -4.88 18.27 -4.20
N ASP A 22 -4.14 19.38 -4.18
CA ASP A 22 -3.23 19.71 -5.27
C ASP A 22 -2.05 18.73 -5.33
N THR A 23 -1.36 18.50 -4.20
CA THR A 23 -0.21 17.60 -4.15
C THR A 23 -0.34 16.62 -2.99
N PHE A 24 -0.19 15.33 -3.28
CA PHE A 24 -0.07 14.23 -2.33
C PHE A 24 1.37 13.70 -2.35
N VAL A 25 1.98 13.55 -1.17
CA VAL A 25 3.31 12.97 -1.02
C VAL A 25 3.24 11.80 -0.05
N GLY A 26 3.40 10.58 -0.56
CA GLY A 26 3.55 9.38 0.24
C GLY A 26 5.01 9.18 0.64
N VAL A 27 5.29 8.95 1.93
CA VAL A 27 6.64 8.65 2.43
C VAL A 27 6.63 7.28 3.07
N ALA A 28 7.46 6.36 2.55
CA ALA A 28 7.54 4.98 3.02
C ALA A 28 6.15 4.30 3.15
N GLY A 29 5.25 4.54 2.20
CA GLY A 29 3.91 3.93 2.21
C GLY A 29 3.98 2.42 1.95
N PRO A 30 3.22 1.57 2.65
CA PRO A 30 3.14 0.13 2.38
C PRO A 30 2.07 -0.20 1.32
N ASN A 31 2.11 0.48 0.17
CA ASN A 31 1.05 0.40 -0.84
C ASN A 31 0.94 -0.96 -1.52
N HIS A 32 1.96 -1.81 -1.41
CA HIS A 32 1.94 -3.21 -1.86
C HIS A 32 2.26 -4.18 -0.71
N GLY A 33 1.98 -3.77 0.53
CA GLY A 33 2.21 -4.57 1.73
C GLY A 33 3.51 -4.22 2.46
N ILE A 34 4.05 -5.19 3.21
CA ILE A 34 5.26 -5.01 4.00
C ILE A 34 6.27 -6.13 3.75
N SER A 35 7.56 -5.79 3.73
CA SER A 35 8.65 -6.74 3.82
C SER A 35 9.56 -6.38 4.98
N LEU A 36 9.70 -7.33 5.90
CA LEU A 36 10.63 -7.22 7.02
C LEU A 36 12.02 -7.67 6.56
N GLN A 37 13.01 -6.83 6.82
CA GLN A 37 14.41 -7.21 6.63
C GLN A 37 14.93 -7.90 7.89
N VAL A 38 15.16 -9.21 7.81
CA VAL A 38 15.76 -9.99 8.91
C VAL A 38 17.14 -10.47 8.47
N GLY A 39 18.19 -9.97 9.12
CA GLY A 39 19.57 -10.38 8.80
C GLY A 39 20.02 -10.04 7.37
N GLY A 40 19.46 -8.99 6.75
CA GLY A 40 19.77 -8.58 5.37
C GLY A 40 18.97 -9.32 4.29
N VAL A 41 18.04 -10.19 4.68
CA VAL A 41 17.12 -10.88 3.76
C VAL A 41 15.74 -10.22 3.83
N SER A 42 15.18 -9.84 2.68
CA SER A 42 13.82 -9.35 2.55
C SER A 42 12.84 -10.51 2.64
N ILE A 43 12.12 -10.62 3.75
CA ILE A 43 11.06 -11.61 3.94
C ILE A 43 9.73 -10.85 3.84
N PRO A 44 8.73 -11.32 3.07
CA PRO A 44 7.43 -10.67 3.10
C PRO A 44 6.89 -10.76 4.55
N GLY A 45 6.58 -9.60 5.15
CA GLY A 45 6.29 -9.50 6.59
C GLY A 45 5.07 -10.33 7.01
N CYS A 46 4.26 -10.71 6.03
CA CYS A 46 3.04 -11.48 6.20
C CYS A 46 3.12 -12.94 5.71
N VAL A 47 4.30 -13.49 5.42
CA VAL A 47 4.43 -14.94 5.08
C VAL A 47 3.90 -15.83 6.21
N LEU A 48 4.20 -15.47 7.46
CA LEU A 48 3.79 -16.25 8.63
C LEU A 48 2.48 -15.76 9.25
N SER A 49 1.90 -14.65 8.77
CA SER A 49 0.69 -13.99 9.30
C SER A 49 0.65 -13.77 10.82
N VAL A 50 1.81 -13.79 11.50
CA VAL A 50 1.92 -13.67 12.96
C VAL A 50 1.79 -12.24 13.48
N ILE A 51 1.81 -11.26 12.58
CA ILE A 51 1.74 -9.84 12.93
C ILE A 51 0.32 -9.35 12.64
N PRO A 52 -0.35 -8.65 13.58
CA PRO A 52 -1.75 -8.23 13.42
C PRO A 52 -2.06 -7.44 12.14
N VAL A 53 -1.06 -6.77 11.56
CA VAL A 53 -1.19 -6.00 10.32
C VAL A 53 -1.39 -6.87 9.07
N CYS A 54 -1.25 -8.19 9.15
CA CYS A 54 -1.29 -9.12 8.03
C CYS A 54 -2.69 -9.66 7.69
N ASN A 55 -3.75 -8.95 8.06
CA ASN A 55 -5.11 -9.32 7.69
C ASN A 55 -5.29 -9.34 6.16
N GLN A 56 -5.89 -10.40 5.62
CA GLN A 56 -6.09 -10.59 4.17
C GLN A 56 -7.18 -9.71 3.57
N VAL A 57 -8.08 -9.15 4.40
CA VAL A 57 -9.14 -8.24 3.95
C VAL A 57 -8.69 -6.80 4.15
N THR A 58 -8.44 -6.39 5.40
CA THR A 58 -8.21 -4.98 5.77
C THR A 58 -6.74 -4.62 6.05
N GLY A 59 -5.83 -5.59 5.97
CA GLY A 59 -4.43 -5.43 6.36
C GLY A 59 -3.47 -5.20 5.20
N LEU A 60 -2.18 -5.35 5.50
CA LEU A 60 -1.04 -5.19 4.60
C LEU A 60 -0.50 -6.55 4.09
N TYR A 61 -1.38 -7.53 3.96
CA TYR A 61 -1.02 -8.88 3.55
C TYR A 61 -0.41 -8.91 2.13
N SER A 62 0.79 -9.47 2.00
CA SER A 62 1.51 -9.67 0.74
C SER A 62 2.29 -11.00 0.69
N GLY A 63 1.92 -11.96 1.55
CA GLY A 63 2.72 -13.16 1.85
C GLY A 63 2.75 -14.26 0.78
N LEU A 64 1.77 -14.28 -0.13
CA LEU A 64 1.67 -15.27 -1.23
C LEU A 64 1.53 -14.54 -2.56
N CYS A 65 2.62 -13.95 -3.04
CA CYS A 65 2.63 -13.23 -4.31
C CYS A 65 2.06 -14.09 -5.46
N PRO A 66 1.27 -13.50 -6.37
CA PRO A 66 0.97 -12.07 -6.50
C PRO A 66 -0.22 -11.58 -5.66
N ASN A 67 -0.76 -12.40 -4.74
CA ASN A 67 -1.95 -12.05 -3.98
C ASN A 67 -1.63 -11.07 -2.84
N GLU A 68 -2.26 -9.91 -2.89
CA GLU A 68 -2.27 -8.87 -1.84
C GLU A 68 -3.62 -8.90 -1.09
N SER A 69 -3.75 -8.20 0.03
CA SER A 69 -5.05 -8.06 0.73
C SER A 69 -6.11 -7.38 -0.15
N GLU A 70 -7.39 -7.62 0.13
CA GLU A 70 -8.48 -6.94 -0.58
C GLU A 70 -8.34 -5.41 -0.50
N PHE A 71 -7.93 -4.88 0.65
CA PHE A 71 -7.63 -3.46 0.83
C PHE A 71 -6.54 -2.98 -0.12
N LEU A 72 -5.40 -3.67 -0.19
CA LEU A 72 -4.28 -3.29 -1.06
C LEU A 72 -4.68 -3.40 -2.54
N GLN A 73 -5.49 -4.40 -2.90
CA GLN A 73 -6.02 -4.52 -4.26
C GLN A 73 -6.97 -3.37 -4.60
N ASP A 74 -7.84 -2.95 -3.68
CA ASP A 74 -8.79 -1.86 -3.89
C ASP A 74 -8.09 -0.51 -4.11
N ILE A 75 -7.14 -0.17 -3.23
CA ILE A 75 -6.40 1.11 -3.33
C ILE A 75 -5.54 1.20 -4.60
N ASN A 76 -5.10 0.07 -5.15
CA ASN A 76 -4.27 0.03 -6.36
C ASN A 76 -5.10 -0.14 -7.65
N LYS A 77 -6.41 -0.35 -7.55
CA LYS A 77 -7.31 -0.55 -8.69
C LYS A 77 -7.62 0.75 -9.43
N GLN A 78 -7.63 1.87 -8.69
CA GLN A 78 -7.91 3.19 -9.21
C GLN A 78 -6.65 4.05 -9.15
N TYR A 79 -6.52 5.01 -10.07
CA TYR A 79 -5.35 5.88 -10.16
C TYR A 79 -5.75 7.32 -9.93
N GLY A 80 -4.88 8.08 -9.25
CA GLY A 80 -5.03 9.53 -9.16
C GLY A 80 -6.05 10.02 -8.13
N TYR A 81 -6.64 9.14 -7.32
CA TYR A 81 -7.65 9.56 -6.35
C TYR A 81 -7.03 10.21 -5.10
N GLU A 82 -5.71 10.09 -4.93
CA GLU A 82 -4.93 10.68 -3.84
C GLU A 82 -4.77 12.20 -3.96
N GLY A 83 -4.64 12.71 -5.19
CA GLY A 83 -4.41 14.14 -5.46
C GLY A 83 -4.13 14.43 -6.93
N ARG A 84 -4.04 15.72 -7.30
CA ARG A 84 -3.73 16.16 -8.68
C ARG A 84 -2.28 15.85 -9.07
N TYR A 85 -1.35 16.00 -8.15
CA TYR A 85 0.04 15.59 -8.25
C TYR A 85 0.35 14.60 -7.13
N ILE A 86 0.94 13.46 -7.46
CA ILE A 86 1.19 12.36 -6.54
C ILE A 86 2.66 11.97 -6.63
N PHE A 87 3.35 11.98 -5.50
CA PHE A 87 4.75 11.56 -5.41
C PHE A 87 4.92 10.51 -4.32
N SER A 88 5.85 9.58 -4.50
CA SER A 88 6.29 8.68 -3.45
C SER A 88 7.78 8.81 -3.18
N ILE A 89 8.13 8.85 -1.89
CA ILE A 89 9.51 8.84 -1.40
C ILE A 89 9.72 7.52 -0.67
N HIS A 90 10.75 6.78 -1.04
CA HIS A 90 11.05 5.48 -0.46
C HIS A 90 12.55 5.24 -0.35
N SER A 91 12.94 4.38 0.60
CA SER A 91 14.34 4.01 0.83
C SER A 91 14.59 2.57 0.43
N LYS A 92 15.72 2.32 -0.25
CA LYS A 92 16.21 0.96 -0.52
C LYS A 92 16.59 0.20 0.77
N LYS A 93 16.80 0.92 1.87
CA LYS A 93 17.19 0.38 3.18
C LYS A 93 16.05 0.47 4.21
N ASP A 94 14.81 0.61 3.78
CA ASP A 94 13.67 0.55 4.69
C ASP A 94 13.56 -0.87 5.29
N GLN A 95 13.66 -0.97 6.61
CA GLN A 95 13.67 -2.24 7.34
C GLN A 95 12.27 -2.70 7.79
N ILE A 96 11.28 -1.81 7.70
CA ILE A 96 9.92 -2.02 8.24
C ILE A 96 8.94 -2.29 7.10
N VAL A 97 8.87 -1.37 6.15
CA VAL A 97 8.01 -1.48 4.97
C VAL A 97 8.70 -2.29 3.87
N GLY A 98 10.03 -2.16 3.78
CA GLY A 98 10.82 -2.83 2.76
C GLY A 98 10.74 -2.15 1.40
N HIS A 99 11.81 -2.22 0.62
CA HIS A 99 11.88 -1.58 -0.69
C HIS A 99 11.05 -2.30 -1.76
N ILE A 100 11.08 -3.63 -1.76
CA ILE A 100 10.46 -4.49 -2.77
C ILE A 100 9.59 -5.54 -2.11
N VAL A 101 8.34 -5.65 -2.57
CA VAL A 101 7.38 -6.69 -2.21
C VAL A 101 6.70 -7.16 -3.49
N CYS A 102 6.63 -8.47 -3.73
CA CYS A 102 6.04 -9.06 -4.93
C CYS A 102 6.52 -8.42 -6.25
N ASP A 103 7.84 -8.21 -6.37
CA ASP A 103 8.50 -7.58 -7.53
C ASP A 103 8.05 -6.13 -7.83
N LYS A 104 7.38 -5.49 -6.87
CA LYS A 104 6.97 -4.08 -6.94
C LYS A 104 7.73 -3.25 -5.91
N VAL A 105 8.02 -2.00 -6.25
CA VAL A 105 8.47 -1.03 -5.25
C VAL A 105 7.33 -0.76 -4.30
N THR A 106 7.49 -1.15 -3.04
CA THR A 106 6.41 -1.24 -2.05
C THR A 106 5.63 0.06 -1.88
N SER A 107 6.33 1.20 -1.95
CA SER A 107 5.76 2.53 -1.72
C SER A 107 5.31 3.26 -2.97
N MET A 108 5.39 2.65 -4.15
CA MET A 108 4.82 3.29 -5.33
C MET A 108 3.32 3.42 -5.18
N ILE A 109 2.79 4.55 -5.65
CA ILE A 109 1.36 4.79 -5.73
C ILE A 109 0.97 4.68 -7.18
N ALA A 110 -0.17 4.03 -7.42
CA ALA A 110 -0.64 3.78 -8.75
C ALA A 110 -1.06 5.09 -9.45
N GLY A 111 -0.40 5.42 -10.56
CA GLY A 111 -0.59 6.70 -11.27
C GLY A 111 0.24 7.88 -10.74
N GLN A 112 1.23 7.65 -9.88
CA GLN A 112 2.13 8.72 -9.40
C GLN A 112 2.89 9.43 -10.53
N ASN A 113 3.20 10.71 -10.31
CA ASN A 113 4.02 11.54 -11.19
C ASN A 113 5.49 11.10 -11.14
N LYS A 114 6.20 11.30 -12.26
CA LYS A 114 7.63 10.99 -12.44
C LYS A 114 8.50 12.17 -12.09
#